data_AF-L9V597-F1
#
_entry.id   AF-L9V597-F1
#
_cell.length_a   1.000
_cell.length_b   1.000
_cell.length_c   1.000
_cell.angle_alpha   90.00
_cell.angle_beta   90.00
_cell.angle_gamma   90.00
#
_symmetry.space_group_name_H-M   'P 1'
#
loop_
_entity.id
_entity.type
_entity.pdbx_description
1 polymer ?
#
loop_
_entity_poly.entity_id
_entity_poly.type
_entity_poly.pdbx_seq_one_letter_code
_entity_poly.pdbx_strand_id
1 'polypeptide(L)'
;MGDVEAGEVDTVVVHEISRLARSLQDLDRTVSRVMESGATIHFVRDGLSFGDGDEQPMHRLQMQMLGAFAEWEARVKRMNTREGIAARQANPEYHHGPAPCVLV
;
A
#
# COMPACT_ATOMS: atom_id res chain seq x y z
N MET A 1 9.03 -7.54 -9.64
CA MET A 1 9.77 -6.97 -8.49
C MET A 1 11.14 -7.61 -8.34
N GLY A 2 11.29 -8.95 -8.46
CA GLY A 2 12.61 -9.60 -8.33
C GLY A 2 13.71 -8.95 -9.18
N ASP A 3 13.42 -8.65 -10.45
CA ASP A 3 14.39 -8.02 -11.36
C ASP A 3 14.76 -6.58 -10.94
N VAL A 4 13.83 -5.84 -10.33
CA VAL A 4 14.08 -4.50 -9.78
C VAL A 4 14.98 -4.60 -8.54
N GLU A 5 14.71 -5.57 -7.66
CA GLU A 5 15.48 -5.80 -6.44
C GLU A 5 16.88 -6.36 -6.73
N ALA A 6 17.03 -7.10 -7.82
CA ALA A 6 18.31 -7.58 -8.34
C ALA A 6 19.11 -6.47 -9.05
N GLY A 7 18.53 -5.29 -9.27
CA GLY A 7 19.15 -4.19 -9.99
C GLY A 7 19.27 -4.43 -11.51
N GLU A 8 18.48 -5.36 -12.06
CA GLU A 8 18.41 -5.62 -13.50
C GLU A 8 17.47 -4.63 -14.22
N VAL A 9 16.65 -3.91 -13.46
CA VAL A 9 15.70 -2.91 -13.95
C VAL A 9 15.95 -1.58 -13.23
N ASP A 10 16.44 -0.60 -13.98
CA ASP A 10 16.68 0.75 -13.47
C ASP A 10 15.41 1.61 -13.44
N THR A 11 14.44 1.31 -14.32
CA THR A 11 13.26 2.16 -14.51
C THR A 11 12.00 1.36 -14.81
N VAL A 12 10.92 1.66 -14.09
CA VAL A 12 9.59 1.11 -14.29
C VAL A 12 8.67 2.18 -14.89
N VAL A 13 8.14 1.94 -16.10
CA VAL A 13 7.20 2.86 -16.75
C VAL A 13 5.80 2.27 -16.71
N VAL A 14 4.86 3.05 -16.17
CA VAL A 14 3.45 2.67 -16.02
C VAL A 14 2.58 3.69 -16.75
N HIS A 15 1.56 3.22 -17.46
CA HIS A 15 0.65 4.12 -18.18
C HIS A 15 -0.18 5.01 -17.24
N GLU A 16 -0.77 4.43 -16.19
CA GLU A 16 -1.60 5.13 -15.19
C GLU A 16 -1.54 4.38 -13.84
N ILE A 17 -1.76 5.08 -12.73
CA ILE A 17 -1.69 4.51 -11.36
C ILE A 17 -2.52 3.23 -11.19
N SER A 18 -3.73 3.17 -11.78
CA SER A 18 -4.64 2.03 -11.65
C SER A 18 -4.12 0.73 -12.27
N ARG A 19 -3.07 0.79 -13.11
CA ARG A 19 -2.39 -0.39 -13.65
C ARG A 19 -1.37 -0.97 -12.68
N LEU A 20 -0.90 -0.17 -11.74
CA LEU A 20 0.11 -0.57 -10.76
C LEU A 20 -0.54 -1.12 -9.49
N ALA A 21 -1.60 -0.47 -9.00
CA ALA A 21 -2.16 -0.78 -7.68
C ALA A 21 -3.68 -0.67 -7.62
N ARG A 22 -4.30 -1.53 -6.80
CA ARG A 22 -5.77 -1.52 -6.54
C ARG A 22 -6.17 -0.78 -5.27
N SER A 23 -5.20 -0.29 -4.51
CA SER A 23 -5.43 0.52 -3.31
C SER A 23 -4.26 1.49 -3.11
N LEU A 24 -4.51 2.58 -2.39
CA LEU A 24 -3.48 3.56 -2.05
C LEU A 24 -2.33 2.94 -1.25
N GLN A 25 -2.65 2.03 -0.33
CA GLN A 25 -1.64 1.30 0.45
C GLN A 25 -0.76 0.40 -0.41
N ASP A 26 -1.35 -0.23 -1.43
CA ASP A 26 -0.63 -1.08 -2.37
C ASP A 26 0.27 -0.24 -3.30
N LEU A 27 -0.21 0.94 -3.70
CA LEU A 27 0.56 1.93 -4.45
C LEU A 27 1.78 2.41 -3.67
N ASP A 28 1.58 2.91 -2.46
CA ASP A 28 2.62 3.42 -1.57
C ASP A 28 3.72 2.36 -1.35
N ARG A 29 3.32 1.15 -0.94
CA ARG A 29 4.27 0.01 -0.77
C ARG A 29 5.06 -0.30 -2.02
N THR A 30 4.40 -0.31 -3.18
CA THR A 30 5.03 -0.66 -4.45
C THR A 30 6.05 0.39 -4.86
N VAL A 31 5.68 1.67 -4.77
CA VAL A 31 6.57 2.79 -5.09
C VAL A 31 7.75 2.84 -4.13
N SER A 32 7.52 2.73 -2.81
CA SER A 32 8.59 2.68 -1.81
C SER A 32 9.60 1.57 -2.08
N ARG A 33 9.12 0.36 -2.40
CA ARG A 33 10.00 -0.78 -2.70
C ARG A 33 10.86 -0.56 -3.95
N VAL A 34 10.32 0.09 -4.97
CA VAL A 34 11.08 0.45 -6.18
C VAL A 34 12.16 1.48 -5.85
N MET A 35 11.81 2.55 -5.12
CA MET A 35 12.76 3.59 -4.71
C MET A 35 13.86 3.05 -3.78
N GLU A 36 13.51 2.17 -2.83
CA GLU A 36 14.47 1.52 -1.93
C GLU A 36 15.49 0.65 -2.68
N SER A 37 15.10 0.10 -3.84
CA SER A 37 15.98 -0.67 -4.71
C SER A 37 16.89 0.22 -5.59
N GLY A 38 16.73 1.55 -5.51
CA GLY A 38 17.48 2.51 -6.33
C GLY A 38 16.95 2.68 -7.76
N ALA A 39 15.82 2.06 -8.08
CA ALA A 39 15.16 2.17 -9.38
C ALA A 39 14.13 3.31 -9.38
N THR A 40 13.81 3.81 -10.58
CA THR A 40 12.86 4.90 -10.79
C THR A 40 11.50 4.39 -11.26
N ILE A 41 10.44 5.16 -11.02
CA ILE A 41 9.10 4.83 -11.52
C ILE A 41 8.39 6.04 -12.11
N HIS A 42 7.86 5.88 -13.33
CA HIS A 42 7.21 6.94 -14.08
C HIS A 42 5.77 6.58 -14.43
N PHE A 43 4.83 7.49 -14.19
CA PHE A 43 3.42 7.38 -14.56
C PHE A 43 3.11 8.34 -15.70
N VAL A 44 2.89 7.82 -16.90
CA VAL A 44 2.80 8.61 -18.14
C VAL A 44 1.58 9.54 -18.13
N ARG A 45 0.40 9.04 -17.79
CA ARG A 45 -0.84 9.81 -17.82
C ARG A 45 -0.96 10.77 -16.65
N ASP A 46 -0.42 10.39 -15.50
CA ASP A 46 -0.49 11.15 -14.26
C ASP A 46 0.61 12.20 -14.15
N GLY A 47 1.65 12.12 -14.99
CA GLY A 47 2.79 13.04 -15.00
C GLY A 47 3.68 12.92 -13.75
N LEU A 48 3.63 11.77 -13.06
CA LEU A 48 4.35 11.55 -11.81
C LEU A 48 5.62 10.74 -12.07
N SER A 49 6.67 11.08 -11.32
CA SER A 49 8.00 10.50 -11.43
C SER A 49 8.64 10.43 -10.06
N PHE A 50 9.26 9.30 -9.73
CA PHE A 50 9.91 9.08 -8.42
C PHE A 50 11.24 8.34 -8.58
N GLY A 51 12.25 8.74 -7.78
CA GLY A 51 13.57 8.11 -7.71
C GLY A 51 14.64 8.69 -8.65
N ASP A 52 14.24 9.54 -9.60
CA ASP A 52 15.08 10.07 -10.69
C ASP A 52 15.86 11.35 -10.30
N GLY A 53 15.77 11.80 -9.04
CA GLY A 53 16.50 12.97 -8.52
C GLY A 53 15.99 14.33 -9.05
N ASP A 54 15.19 14.32 -10.11
CA ASP A 54 14.46 15.47 -10.67
C ASP A 54 13.02 15.56 -10.11
N GLU A 55 12.80 14.92 -8.96
CA GLU A 55 11.52 14.90 -8.28
C GLU A 55 11.10 16.33 -7.92
N GLN A 56 10.09 16.84 -8.61
CA GLN A 56 9.55 18.14 -8.24
C GLN A 56 9.05 18.09 -6.79
N PRO A 57 9.32 19.11 -5.96
CA PRO A 57 8.87 19.14 -4.56
C PRO A 57 7.37 18.84 -4.38
N MET A 58 6.56 19.19 -5.39
CA MET A 58 5.14 18.89 -5.44
C MET A 58 4.83 17.38 -5.55
N HIS A 59 5.58 16.62 -6.34
CA HIS A 59 5.38 15.17 -6.50
C HIS A 59 5.66 14.43 -5.18
N ARG A 60 6.72 14.85 -4.48
CA ARG A 60 7.05 14.32 -3.15
C ARG A 60 5.95 14.62 -2.13
N LEU A 61 5.41 15.85 -2.13
CA LEU A 61 4.30 16.23 -1.26
C LEU A 61 3.03 15.42 -1.59
N GLN A 62 2.70 15.25 -2.87
CA GLN A 62 1.57 14.43 -3.31
C GLN A 62 1.71 12.98 -2.86
N MET A 63 2.91 12.42 -2.89
CA MET A 63 3.14 11.05 -2.42
C MET A 63 3.06 10.95 -0.90
N GLN A 64 3.59 11.93 -0.15
CA GLN A 64 3.39 12.00 1.30
C GLN A 64 1.90 12.06 1.68
N MET A 65 1.11 12.82 0.92
CA MET A 65 -0.34 12.85 1.10
C MET A 65 -0.98 11.49 0.80
N LEU A 66 -0.58 10.80 -0.28
CA LEU A 66 -1.07 9.46 -0.61
C LEU A 66 -0.72 8.43 0.49
N GLY A 67 0.50 8.45 1.01
CA GLY A 67 0.93 7.61 2.14
C GLY A 67 0.11 7.90 3.41
N ALA A 68 -0.13 9.18 3.73
CA ALA A 68 -0.97 9.56 4.86
C ALA A 68 -2.43 9.05 4.72
N PHE A 69 -3.00 9.11 3.50
CA PHE A 69 -4.33 8.55 3.22
C PHE A 69 -4.33 7.01 3.33
N ALA A 70 -3.29 6.34 2.84
CA ALA A 70 -3.16 4.89 2.95
C ALA A 70 -3.13 4.41 4.41
N GLU A 71 -2.37 5.10 5.27
CA GLU A 71 -2.36 4.83 6.71
C GLU A 71 -3.73 5.07 7.35
N TRP A 72 -4.38 6.17 6.99
CA TRP A 72 -5.69 6.51 7.48
C TRP A 72 -6.73 5.44 7.12
N GLU A 73 -6.80 5.00 5.86
CA GLU A 73 -7.70 3.94 5.43
C GLU A 73 -7.45 2.63 6.18
N ALA A 74 -6.18 2.28 6.42
CA ALA A 74 -5.82 1.08 7.18
C ALA A 74 -6.31 1.18 8.64
N ARG A 75 -6.22 2.36 9.26
CA ARG A 75 -6.76 2.60 10.62
C ARG A 75 -8.28 2.50 10.65
N VAL A 76 -8.97 3.12 9.69
CA VAL A 76 -10.44 3.06 9.58
C VAL A 76 -10.93 1.63 9.39
N LYS A 77 -10.30 0.85 8.50
CA LYS A 77 -10.64 -0.58 8.32
C LYS A 77 -10.50 -1.39 9.62
N ARG A 78 -9.42 -1.16 10.38
CA ARG A 78 -9.20 -1.82 11.68
C ARG A 78 -10.25 -1.40 12.72
N MET A 79 -10.63 -0.13 12.74
CA MET A 79 -11.69 0.38 13.61
C MET A 79 -13.02 -0.29 13.30
N ASN A 80 -13.45 -0.27 12.04
CA ASN A 80 -14.69 -0.92 11.60
C ASN A 80 -14.70 -2.42 11.91
N THR A 81 -13.56 -3.09 11.75
CA THR A 81 -13.42 -4.52 12.09
C THR A 81 -13.62 -4.76 13.59
N ARG A 82 -12.99 -3.93 14.44
CA ARG A 82 -13.18 -4.03 15.90
C ARG A 82 -14.62 -3.79 16.29
N GLU A 83 -15.26 -2.76 15.74
CA GLU A 83 -16.66 -2.44 16.01
C GLU A 83 -17.58 -3.59 15.57
N GLY A 84 -17.34 -4.16 14.39
CA GLY A 84 -18.08 -5.32 13.90
C GLY A 84 -17.91 -6.56 14.78
N ILE A 85 -16.69 -6.82 15.27
CA ILE A 85 -16.42 -7.92 16.22
C ILE A 85 -17.12 -7.67 17.56
N ALA A 86 -17.03 -6.45 18.10
CA ALA A 86 -17.67 -6.10 19.37
C ALA A 86 -19.20 -6.23 19.26
N ALA A 87 -19.79 -5.76 18.16
CA ALA A 87 -21.21 -5.90 17.89
C ALA A 87 -21.63 -7.38 17.76
N ARG A 88 -20.80 -8.22 17.13
CA ARG A 88 -21.02 -9.67 17.06
C ARG A 88 -20.91 -10.33 18.43
N GLN A 89 -19.91 -9.99 19.24
CA GLN A 89 -19.73 -10.52 20.59
C GLN A 89 -20.87 -10.12 21.55
N ALA A 90 -21.49 -8.96 21.33
CA ALA A 90 -22.65 -8.53 22.09
C ALA A 90 -23.94 -9.29 21.72
N ASN A 91 -23.96 -10.01 20.60
CA ASN A 91 -25.10 -10.82 20.21
C ASN A 91 -25.10 -12.14 21.01
N PRO A 92 -26.15 -12.46 21.79
CA PRO A 92 -26.23 -13.68 22.58
C PRO A 92 -26.22 -14.98 21.75
N GLU A 93 -26.53 -14.92 20.45
CA GLU A 93 -26.45 -16.06 19.51
C GLU A 93 -25.04 -16.28 18.94
N TYR A 94 -24.07 -15.42 19.26
CA TYR A 94 -22.72 -15.51 18.72
C TYR A 94 -21.91 -16.65 19.38
N HIS A 95 -21.56 -17.64 18.58
CA HIS A 95 -20.61 -18.70 18.94
C HIS A 95 -19.29 -18.50 18.18
N HIS A 96 -18.18 -18.41 18.92
CA HIS A 96 -16.86 -18.40 18.32
C HIS A 96 -16.45 -19.82 17.90
N GLY A 97 -15.58 -19.92 16.90
CA GLY A 97 -15.03 -21.20 16.48
C GLY A 97 -14.23 -21.87 17.60
N PRO A 98 -14.09 -23.21 17.56
CA PRO A 98 -13.27 -23.94 18.53
C PRO A 98 -11.84 -23.37 18.57
N ALA A 99 -11.23 -23.38 19.75
CA ALA A 99 -9.85 -22.94 19.92
C ALA A 99 -8.94 -23.74 18.97
N PRO A 100 -7.97 -23.09 18.29
CA PRO A 100 -7.03 -23.80 17.44
C PRO A 100 -6.28 -24.85 18.27
N CYS A 101 -6.14 -26.08 17.75
CA CYS A 101 -5.32 -27.13 18.36
C CYS A 101 -3.85 -26.68 18.36
N VAL A 102 -3.43 -26.03 19.43
CA VAL A 102 -2.02 -25.91 19.79
C VAL A 102 -1.62 -27.22 20.45
N LEU A 103 -1.10 -28.15 19.64
CA LEU A 103 -0.31 -29.29 20.15
C LEU A 103 0.95 -28.69 20.78
N VAL A 104 0.98 -28.72 22.11
CA VAL A 104 2.18 -28.50 22.93
C VAL A 104 3.07 -29.74 22.84
#